data_AF-A0A560WCU4-F1
#
_entry.id   AF-A0A560WCU4-F1
#
_cell.length_a   1.000
_cell.length_b   1.000
_cell.length_c   1.000
_cell.angle_alpha   90.00
_cell.angle_beta   90.00
_cell.angle_gamma   90.00
#
_symmetry.space_group_name_H-M   'P 1'
#
loop_
_entity.id
_entity.type
_entity.pdbx_description
1 polymer ?
#
loop_
_entity_poly.entity_id
_entity_poly.type
_entity_poly.pdbx_seq_one_letter_code
_entity_poly.pdbx_strand_id
1 'polypeptide(L)'
;MSATPQARPHQTRRNVVKGAAWSVPLMAVGAPAAHAGISKCTVTGSIQVGPKQYVDVRAICSSQSQTLNPTTIRANYGRAYLPTYLEICNCENSEQWFRWQETDTLSNFQIEVDGVHNDQNGPGQGWRPSFQLPKYGDVGGCKRFNLTYRTSASRPYSPNQNSTPNNAQSVTIQFVLQRGPSSTGPWTPVTTLNVTGGATWRTVGVGWWNSDPINFNSCQPQNSSSARQAAPESTSASEPTAESAPTPSAGTGD
;
A
#
# COMPACT_ATOMS: atom_id res chain seq x y z
N MET A 1 24.94 -11.42 106.57
CA MET A 1 24.38 -12.29 105.51
C MET A 1 23.46 -11.38 104.71
N SER A 2 23.91 -10.57 103.74
CA SER A 2 24.53 -10.90 102.43
C SER A 2 23.66 -11.90 101.66
N ALA A 3 23.04 -11.62 100.51
CA ALA A 3 23.19 -10.52 99.56
C ALA A 3 21.90 -10.24 98.74
N THR A 4 21.78 -9.01 98.25
CA THR A 4 20.94 -8.50 97.15
C THR A 4 21.82 -7.41 96.51
N PRO A 5 21.89 -7.20 95.17
CA PRO A 5 20.74 -6.71 94.39
C PRO A 5 20.66 -7.09 92.88
N GLN A 6 19.47 -6.78 92.34
CA GLN A 6 19.06 -6.44 90.96
C GLN A 6 20.14 -6.23 89.88
N ALA A 7 19.83 -6.66 88.64
CA ALA A 7 19.63 -5.79 87.45
C ALA A 7 19.35 -6.60 86.16
N ARG A 8 18.41 -6.11 85.32
CA ARG A 8 18.42 -6.26 83.83
C ARG A 8 19.55 -5.36 83.29
N PRO A 9 20.25 -5.58 82.14
CA PRO A 9 19.62 -5.63 80.78
C PRO A 9 20.45 -6.29 79.64
N HIS A 10 19.95 -6.21 78.37
CA HIS A 10 20.71 -6.20 77.08
C HIS A 10 21.53 -7.47 76.67
N GLN A 11 21.77 -7.89 75.41
CA GLN A 11 21.81 -7.26 74.09
C GLN A 11 21.94 -8.34 72.95
N THR A 12 21.14 -8.20 71.88
CA THR A 12 21.44 -8.22 70.41
C THR A 12 22.26 -9.30 69.64
N ARG A 13 21.71 -9.72 68.47
CA ARG A 13 22.20 -9.57 67.05
C ARG A 13 21.11 -10.10 66.06
N ARG A 14 20.31 -9.25 65.36
CA ARG A 14 20.38 -8.81 63.92
C ARG A 14 20.63 -9.96 62.89
N ASN A 15 19.83 -10.20 61.84
CA ASN A 15 19.40 -9.30 60.75
C ASN A 15 18.09 -9.67 60.03
N VAL A 16 17.47 -8.64 59.45
CA VAL A 16 16.29 -8.57 58.57
C VAL A 16 16.60 -9.06 57.15
N VAL A 17 15.68 -9.78 56.51
CA VAL A 17 15.43 -9.62 55.05
C VAL A 17 13.93 -9.64 54.78
N LYS A 18 13.48 -8.57 54.10
CA LYS A 18 12.12 -8.30 53.63
C LYS A 18 11.72 -9.31 52.54
N GLY A 19 10.67 -10.10 52.78
CA GLY A 19 9.92 -10.78 51.72
C GLY A 19 8.72 -9.93 51.33
N ALA A 20 8.86 -9.17 50.26
CA ALA A 20 7.85 -8.21 49.80
C ALA A 20 6.59 -8.92 49.28
N ALA A 21 5.44 -8.56 49.86
CA ALA A 21 4.14 -8.77 49.26
C ALA A 21 4.00 -7.79 48.08
N TRP A 22 4.16 -8.28 46.86
CA TRP A 22 3.85 -7.50 45.66
C TRP A 22 2.42 -7.83 45.24
N SER A 23 1.54 -6.87 45.47
CA SER A 23 0.26 -6.71 44.78
C SER A 23 0.44 -6.92 43.28
N VAL A 24 -0.18 -7.95 42.73
CA VAL A 24 -0.27 -8.14 41.28
C VAL A 24 -1.26 -7.10 40.76
N PRO A 25 -0.87 -6.15 39.91
CA PRO A 25 -1.85 -5.34 39.20
C PRO A 25 -2.59 -6.29 38.25
N LEU A 26 -3.90 -6.42 38.44
CA LEU A 26 -4.79 -6.89 37.40
C LEU A 26 -4.63 -5.93 36.21
N MET A 27 -3.79 -6.31 35.26
CA MET A 27 -3.79 -5.71 33.93
C MET A 27 -5.12 -6.09 33.30
N ALA A 28 -6.08 -5.17 33.33
CA ALA A 28 -7.19 -5.20 32.41
C ALA A 28 -6.58 -5.17 31.01
N VAL A 29 -6.55 -6.32 30.33
CA VAL A 29 -6.21 -6.40 28.91
C VAL A 29 -7.39 -5.80 28.15
N GLY A 30 -7.46 -4.47 28.16
CA GLY A 30 -8.09 -3.75 27.08
C GLY A 30 -7.29 -4.09 25.83
N ALA A 31 -7.94 -4.72 24.85
CA ALA A 31 -7.34 -4.90 23.54
C ALA A 31 -6.71 -3.57 23.08
N PRO A 32 -5.48 -3.54 22.56
CA PRO A 32 -4.93 -2.32 22.00
C PRO A 32 -5.71 -2.00 20.73
N ALA A 33 -6.80 -1.25 20.87
CA ALA A 33 -7.35 -0.49 19.77
C ALA A 33 -6.31 0.59 19.41
N ALA A 34 -5.91 0.61 18.13
CA ALA A 34 -5.08 1.63 17.49
C ALA A 34 -3.64 1.84 18.05
N HIS A 35 -2.74 0.87 17.86
CA HIS A 35 -1.29 1.09 17.97
C HIS A 35 -0.51 0.79 16.67
N ALA A 36 -1.20 0.55 15.55
CA ALA A 36 -0.54 0.28 14.27
C ALA A 36 0.04 1.54 13.59
N GLY A 37 -0.41 2.74 13.99
CA GLY A 37 0.13 4.02 13.48
C GLY A 37 1.42 4.45 14.18
N ILE A 38 1.53 4.16 15.48
CA ILE A 38 2.63 4.68 16.32
C ILE A 38 3.99 4.12 15.89
N SER A 39 4.05 2.82 15.57
CA SER A 39 5.30 2.14 15.20
C SER A 39 5.78 2.43 13.78
N LYS A 40 4.88 2.76 12.85
CA LYS A 40 5.22 2.85 11.42
C LYS A 40 6.02 4.09 11.06
N CYS A 41 5.69 5.24 11.62
CA CYS A 41 6.39 6.50 11.36
C CYS A 41 7.81 6.54 11.94
N THR A 42 8.01 5.97 13.13
CA THR A 42 9.33 5.92 13.80
C THR A 42 10.26 4.87 13.18
N VAL A 43 9.71 3.80 12.60
CA VAL A 43 10.51 2.67 12.07
C VAL A 43 10.72 2.77 10.56
N THR A 44 9.76 3.29 9.79
CA THR A 44 9.77 3.18 8.31
C THR A 44 9.51 4.50 7.58
N GLY A 45 9.12 5.56 8.29
CA GLY A 45 8.82 6.88 7.72
C GLY A 45 7.45 6.98 7.05
N SER A 46 7.19 8.11 6.37
CA SER A 46 5.88 8.45 5.77
C SER A 46 5.52 7.63 4.53
N ILE A 47 6.46 6.87 3.95
CA ILE A 47 6.22 6.04 2.76
C ILE A 47 6.75 4.63 3.01
N GLN A 48 5.94 3.63 2.70
CA GLN A 48 6.27 2.22 2.84
C GLN A 48 5.88 1.48 1.57
N VAL A 49 6.74 0.57 1.14
CA VAL A 49 6.47 -0.26 -0.03
C VAL A 49 6.27 -1.68 0.44
N GLY A 50 5.24 -2.35 -0.08
CA GLY A 50 4.95 -3.74 0.21
C GLY A 50 6.10 -4.68 -0.19
N PRO A 51 6.09 -5.92 0.31
CA PRO A 51 7.08 -6.90 -0.09
C PRO A 51 7.01 -7.12 -1.60
N LYS A 52 8.16 -7.39 -2.21
CA LYS A 52 8.20 -7.83 -3.60
C LYS A 52 7.61 -9.22 -3.70
N GLN A 53 6.76 -9.42 -4.68
CA GLN A 53 6.14 -10.70 -4.98
C GLN A 53 6.19 -10.95 -6.47
N TYR A 54 6.05 -12.23 -6.85
CA TYR A 54 5.84 -12.59 -8.24
C TYR A 54 4.39 -12.27 -8.62
N VAL A 55 4.22 -11.24 -9.44
CA VAL A 55 2.93 -10.72 -9.90
C VAL A 55 2.82 -10.81 -11.41
N ASP A 56 1.58 -10.86 -11.90
CA ASP A 56 1.31 -10.86 -13.33
C ASP A 56 1.57 -9.49 -13.95
N VAL A 57 2.09 -9.52 -15.18
CA VAL A 57 2.24 -8.35 -16.03
C VAL A 57 1.31 -8.52 -17.22
N ARG A 58 0.47 -7.51 -17.45
CA ARG A 58 -0.41 -7.46 -18.62
C ARG A 58 0.26 -6.77 -19.81
N ALA A 59 0.01 -7.27 -21.01
CA ALA A 59 0.36 -6.59 -22.25
C ALA A 59 -0.78 -5.68 -22.70
N ILE A 60 -0.43 -4.46 -23.11
CA ILE A 60 -1.36 -3.44 -23.61
C ILE A 60 -0.94 -2.89 -24.97
N CYS A 61 -1.85 -2.21 -25.67
CA CYS A 61 -1.51 -1.61 -26.96
C CYS A 61 -0.47 -0.49 -26.85
N SER A 62 0.50 -0.50 -27.76
CA SER A 62 1.61 0.46 -27.79
C SER A 62 1.14 1.90 -27.97
N SER A 63 0.21 2.13 -28.91
CA SER A 63 -0.41 3.44 -29.17
C SER A 63 -1.25 3.96 -28.01
N GLN A 64 -1.60 3.11 -27.04
CA GLN A 64 -2.41 3.44 -25.88
C GLN A 64 -1.60 3.43 -24.57
N SER A 65 -0.27 3.36 -24.64
CA SER A 65 0.61 3.20 -23.47
C SER A 65 0.40 4.24 -22.36
N GLN A 66 0.10 5.48 -22.73
CA GLN A 66 -0.16 6.60 -21.82
C GLN A 66 -1.65 6.76 -21.45
N THR A 67 -2.55 5.96 -22.03
CA THR A 67 -3.98 6.08 -21.73
C THR A 67 -4.29 5.51 -20.34
N LEU A 68 -5.31 6.08 -19.69
CA LEU A 68 -5.80 5.65 -18.39
C LEU A 68 -6.25 4.18 -18.43
N ASN A 69 -7.07 3.86 -19.45
CA ASN A 69 -7.73 2.58 -19.64
C ASN A 69 -7.39 1.99 -21.02
N PRO A 70 -6.16 1.51 -21.23
CA PRO A 70 -5.76 0.92 -22.49
C PRO A 70 -6.45 -0.43 -22.69
N THR A 71 -6.61 -0.82 -23.95
CA THR A 71 -6.98 -2.18 -24.31
C THR A 71 -5.90 -3.14 -23.80
N THR A 72 -6.32 -4.06 -22.94
CA THR A 72 -5.48 -5.19 -22.55
C THR A 72 -5.44 -6.18 -23.70
N ILE A 73 -4.27 -6.32 -24.31
CA ILE A 73 -4.02 -7.28 -25.37
C ILE A 73 -3.91 -8.68 -24.76
N ARG A 74 -3.22 -8.82 -23.62
CA ARG A 74 -3.12 -10.09 -22.90
C ARG A 74 -2.94 -9.89 -21.40
N ALA A 75 -3.85 -10.42 -20.60
CA ALA A 75 -3.82 -10.26 -19.14
C ALA A 75 -2.64 -11.00 -18.48
N ASN A 76 -2.36 -12.23 -18.93
CA ASN A 76 -1.30 -13.09 -18.37
C ASN A 76 -0.10 -13.13 -19.32
N TYR A 77 0.46 -11.97 -19.66
CA TYR A 77 1.57 -11.88 -20.62
C TYR A 77 2.91 -12.31 -19.99
N GLY A 78 3.15 -11.87 -18.77
CA GLY A 78 4.43 -12.08 -18.11
C GLY A 78 4.33 -12.04 -16.61
N ARG A 79 5.51 -12.02 -15.99
CA ARG A 79 5.67 -11.94 -14.55
C ARG A 79 6.63 -10.81 -14.22
N ALA A 80 6.48 -10.26 -13.03
CA ALA A 80 7.43 -9.35 -12.44
C ALA A 80 7.66 -9.70 -10.98
N TYR A 81 8.89 -9.46 -10.50
CA TYR A 81 9.22 -9.49 -9.08
C TYR A 81 9.26 -8.05 -8.56
N LEU A 82 8.10 -7.56 -8.14
CA LEU A 82 7.89 -6.16 -7.79
C LEU A 82 6.91 -6.04 -6.60
N PRO A 83 6.88 -4.89 -5.91
CA PRO A 83 5.96 -4.66 -4.79
C PRO A 83 4.48 -4.79 -5.19
N THR A 84 3.60 -5.12 -4.26
CA THR A 84 2.15 -5.20 -4.55
C THR A 84 1.35 -4.02 -4.05
N TYR A 85 1.93 -3.19 -3.18
CA TYR A 85 1.28 -1.98 -2.70
C TYR A 85 2.31 -0.91 -2.31
N LEU A 86 1.83 0.32 -2.25
CA LEU A 86 2.45 1.46 -1.58
C LEU A 86 1.54 1.87 -0.43
N GLU A 87 2.11 2.19 0.72
CA GLU A 87 1.37 2.74 1.87
C GLU A 87 2.02 4.06 2.29
N ILE A 88 1.20 5.11 2.41
CA ILE A 88 1.63 6.44 2.83
C ILE A 88 0.97 6.72 4.16
N CYS A 89 1.76 7.12 5.16
CA CYS A 89 1.31 7.45 6.49
C CYS A 89 1.64 8.91 6.82
N ASN A 90 0.72 9.58 7.52
CA ASN A 90 1.00 10.88 8.10
C ASN A 90 1.75 10.70 9.42
N CYS A 91 2.93 11.30 9.47
CA CYS A 91 3.81 11.27 10.64
C CYS A 91 3.86 12.62 11.37
N GLU A 92 2.99 13.55 10.99
CA GLU A 92 2.87 14.87 11.59
C GLU A 92 1.76 14.91 12.66
N ASN A 93 1.89 15.84 13.60
CA ASN A 93 0.90 16.05 14.66
C ASN A 93 -0.35 16.83 14.20
N SER A 94 -0.45 17.10 12.89
CA SER A 94 -1.57 17.76 12.24
C SER A 94 -1.97 17.02 10.98
N GLU A 95 -3.20 17.21 10.53
CA GLU A 95 -3.65 16.70 9.24
C GLU A 95 -2.84 17.36 8.13
N GLN A 96 -2.49 16.59 7.11
CA GLN A 96 -1.68 17.05 6.01
C GLN A 96 -2.24 16.55 4.69
N TRP A 97 -2.15 17.39 3.65
CA TRP A 97 -2.37 16.97 2.28
C TRP A 97 -1.10 16.36 1.73
N PHE A 98 -1.24 15.24 1.04
CA PHE A 98 -0.15 14.54 0.37
C PHE A 98 -0.45 14.45 -1.12
N ARG A 99 0.62 14.48 -1.91
CA ARG A 99 0.62 14.03 -3.30
C ARG A 99 1.88 13.25 -3.56
N TRP A 100 1.85 12.35 -4.53
CA TRP A 100 2.99 11.53 -4.87
C TRP A 100 3.02 11.22 -6.35
N GLN A 101 4.17 10.78 -6.81
CA GLN A 101 4.38 10.31 -8.17
C GLN A 101 5.26 9.07 -8.14
N GLU A 102 5.09 8.22 -9.14
CA GLU A 102 5.95 7.08 -9.39
C GLU A 102 6.56 7.13 -10.79
N THR A 103 7.84 6.76 -10.86
CA THR A 103 8.56 6.56 -12.12
C THR A 103 9.29 5.23 -12.10
N ASP A 104 9.65 4.74 -13.28
CA ASP A 104 10.46 3.53 -13.41
C ASP A 104 11.52 3.68 -14.50
N THR A 105 12.52 2.81 -14.43
CA THR A 105 13.68 2.86 -15.33
C THR A 105 13.48 2.15 -16.66
N LEU A 106 12.36 1.44 -16.86
CA LEU A 106 12.17 0.55 -17.99
C LEU A 106 11.20 1.15 -19.02
N SER A 107 11.68 1.39 -20.23
CA SER A 107 10.83 1.93 -21.29
C SER A 107 9.63 1.01 -21.60
N ASN A 108 8.48 1.63 -21.87
CA ASN A 108 7.24 0.91 -22.18
C ASN A 108 6.80 -0.08 -21.09
N PHE A 109 7.26 0.11 -19.87
CA PHE A 109 6.73 -0.49 -18.66
C PHE A 109 5.91 0.57 -17.95
N GLN A 110 4.82 0.16 -17.30
CA GLN A 110 3.98 1.10 -16.57
C GLN A 110 3.50 0.46 -15.28
N ILE A 111 3.55 1.27 -14.23
CA ILE A 111 2.95 0.99 -12.94
C ILE A 111 1.52 1.52 -12.96
N GLU A 112 0.63 0.76 -12.37
CA GLU A 112 -0.76 1.13 -12.21
C GLU A 112 -1.09 1.12 -10.74
N VAL A 113 -1.83 2.13 -10.33
CA VAL A 113 -2.23 2.35 -8.95
C VAL A 113 -3.72 2.20 -8.91
N ASP A 114 -4.20 1.25 -8.11
CA ASP A 114 -5.61 0.89 -8.03
C ASP A 114 -6.20 0.61 -9.43
N GLY A 115 -5.40 -0.02 -10.30
CA GLY A 115 -5.75 -0.39 -11.67
C GLY A 115 -5.56 0.74 -12.71
N VAL A 116 -5.10 1.91 -12.29
CA VAL A 116 -5.02 3.11 -13.13
C VAL A 116 -3.58 3.58 -13.33
N HIS A 117 -3.17 3.72 -14.58
CA HIS A 117 -1.89 4.35 -14.92
C HIS A 117 -1.97 5.88 -14.85
N ASN A 118 -0.86 6.52 -14.46
CA ASN A 118 -0.74 7.97 -14.54
C ASN A 118 0.17 8.37 -15.69
N ASP A 119 -0.33 9.23 -16.57
CA ASP A 119 0.46 9.79 -17.66
C ASP A 119 1.54 10.73 -17.08
N GLN A 120 2.79 10.30 -17.22
CA GLN A 120 3.96 11.04 -16.74
C GLN A 120 4.24 12.31 -17.56
N ASN A 121 3.72 12.38 -18.79
CA ASN A 121 3.92 13.50 -19.72
C ASN A 121 2.68 14.40 -19.85
N GLY A 122 1.56 14.00 -19.22
CA GLY A 122 0.30 14.74 -19.26
C GLY A 122 0.32 16.00 -18.39
N PRO A 123 -0.82 16.73 -18.33
CA PRO A 123 -0.94 17.98 -17.56
C PRO A 123 -0.63 17.82 -16.06
N GLY A 124 -0.86 16.63 -15.51
CA GLY A 124 -0.54 16.27 -14.13
C GLY A 124 0.92 15.90 -13.90
N GLN A 125 1.75 15.80 -14.95
CA GLN A 125 3.18 15.48 -14.90
C GLN A 125 3.51 14.23 -14.06
N GLY A 126 2.65 13.20 -14.10
CA GLY A 126 2.85 11.99 -13.30
C GLY A 126 2.50 12.10 -11.80
N TRP A 127 2.01 13.26 -11.32
CA TRP A 127 1.47 13.36 -9.96
C TRP A 127 0.10 12.73 -9.85
N ARG A 128 -0.07 11.87 -8.83
CA ARG A 128 -1.35 11.31 -8.44
C ARG A 128 -2.23 12.39 -7.77
N PRO A 129 -3.57 12.26 -7.82
CA PRO A 129 -4.47 13.16 -7.12
C PRO A 129 -4.08 13.28 -5.64
N SER A 130 -4.12 14.51 -5.12
CA SER A 130 -3.81 14.75 -3.72
C SER A 130 -4.88 14.17 -2.80
N PHE A 131 -4.50 13.84 -1.58
CA PHE A 131 -5.39 13.32 -0.56
C PHE A 131 -4.94 13.82 0.81
N GLN A 132 -5.90 13.97 1.71
CA GLN A 132 -5.62 14.34 3.10
C GLN A 132 -5.48 13.08 3.95
N LEU A 133 -4.56 13.10 4.90
CA LEU A 133 -4.46 12.10 5.95
C LEU A 133 -4.64 12.76 7.32
N PRO A 134 -5.37 12.12 8.24
CA PRO A 134 -5.43 12.52 9.65
C PRO A 134 -4.04 12.62 10.26
N LYS A 135 -3.91 13.35 11.37
CA LYS A 135 -2.65 13.43 12.11
C LYS A 135 -2.21 12.06 12.64
N TYR A 136 -0.92 11.97 12.96
CA TYR A 136 -0.34 10.81 13.60
C TYR A 136 -1.08 10.42 14.88
N GLY A 137 -1.33 9.12 15.05
CA GLY A 137 -2.07 8.55 16.18
C GLY A 137 -3.58 8.41 15.94
N ASP A 138 -4.14 9.10 14.94
CA ASP A 138 -5.56 8.98 14.61
C ASP A 138 -5.83 7.75 13.72
N VAL A 139 -7.04 7.20 13.83
CA VAL A 139 -7.51 6.12 12.96
C VAL A 139 -7.55 6.64 11.50
N GLY A 140 -7.01 5.85 10.57
CA GLY A 140 -6.96 6.24 9.15
C GLY A 140 -5.76 7.11 8.78
N GLY A 141 -4.79 7.31 9.67
CA GLY A 141 -3.54 8.05 9.39
C GLY A 141 -2.63 7.43 8.32
N CYS A 142 -3.00 6.30 7.72
CA CYS A 142 -2.30 5.69 6.59
C CYS A 142 -3.28 5.34 5.46
N LYS A 143 -2.85 5.54 4.22
CA LYS A 143 -3.57 5.12 3.01
C LYS A 143 -2.71 4.18 2.19
N ARG A 144 -3.30 3.06 1.76
CA ARG A 144 -2.67 2.07 0.91
C ARG A 144 -3.18 2.20 -0.54
N PHE A 145 -2.28 1.96 -1.47
CA PHE A 145 -2.46 2.00 -2.91
C PHE A 145 -2.01 0.66 -3.47
N ASN A 146 -2.89 -0.05 -4.17
CA ASN A 146 -2.55 -1.32 -4.80
C ASN A 146 -1.72 -1.08 -6.06
N LEU A 147 -0.66 -1.85 -6.27
CA LEU A 147 0.22 -1.72 -7.43
C LEU A 147 0.03 -2.91 -8.37
N THR A 148 -0.29 -2.63 -9.62
CA THR A 148 -0.29 -3.60 -10.71
C THR A 148 0.62 -3.13 -11.84
N TYR A 149 0.95 -4.04 -12.76
CA TYR A 149 2.00 -3.80 -13.75
C TYR A 149 1.52 -4.15 -15.15
N ARG A 150 1.89 -3.29 -16.09
CA ARG A 150 1.63 -3.51 -17.51
C ARG A 150 2.84 -3.16 -18.35
N THR A 151 2.81 -3.61 -19.59
CA THR A 151 3.83 -3.25 -20.58
C THR A 151 3.23 -3.10 -21.96
N SER A 152 3.80 -2.18 -22.71
CA SER A 152 3.49 -1.90 -24.11
C SER A 152 4.60 -2.33 -25.08
N ALA A 153 5.56 -3.13 -24.62
CA ALA A 153 6.65 -3.65 -25.43
C ALA A 153 7.05 -5.08 -25.04
N SER A 154 7.75 -5.74 -25.97
CA SER A 154 8.26 -7.09 -25.74
C SER A 154 9.22 -7.17 -24.55
N ARG A 155 9.23 -8.34 -23.90
CA ARG A 155 10.10 -8.68 -22.77
C ARG A 155 10.82 -10.00 -23.05
N PRO A 156 11.99 -10.24 -22.43
CA PRO A 156 12.69 -11.52 -22.56
C PRO A 156 11.80 -12.68 -22.13
N TYR A 157 11.86 -13.77 -22.89
CA TYR A 157 11.10 -14.98 -22.58
C TYR A 157 11.76 -15.77 -21.44
N SER A 158 10.94 -16.24 -20.51
CA SER A 158 11.29 -17.33 -19.62
C SER A 158 10.02 -18.08 -19.20
N PRO A 159 10.02 -19.42 -19.18
CA PRO A 159 8.89 -20.19 -18.65
C PRO A 159 8.76 -20.09 -17.12
N ASN A 160 9.76 -19.54 -16.42
CA ASN A 160 9.77 -19.44 -14.96
C ASN A 160 8.64 -18.51 -14.49
N GLN A 161 7.81 -18.98 -13.56
CA GLN A 161 6.72 -18.16 -13.01
C GLN A 161 6.97 -17.68 -11.57
N ASN A 162 7.86 -18.38 -10.87
CA ASN A 162 8.08 -18.27 -9.42
C ASN A 162 9.54 -18.01 -9.04
N SER A 163 10.38 -17.71 -10.03
CA SER A 163 11.78 -17.31 -9.84
C SER A 163 12.17 -16.28 -10.89
N THR A 164 12.99 -15.30 -10.50
CA THR A 164 13.54 -14.32 -11.45
C THR A 164 14.58 -15.00 -12.34
N PRO A 165 14.37 -15.09 -13.66
CA PRO A 165 15.35 -15.68 -14.57
C PRO A 165 16.53 -14.74 -14.82
N ASN A 166 17.69 -15.30 -15.19
CA ASN A 166 18.91 -14.52 -15.43
C ASN A 166 18.81 -13.53 -16.58
N ASN A 167 17.89 -13.75 -17.52
CA ASN A 167 17.64 -12.89 -18.66
C ASN A 167 16.51 -11.87 -18.42
N ALA A 168 15.95 -11.78 -17.20
CA ALA A 168 14.91 -10.80 -16.90
C ALA A 168 15.44 -9.37 -17.06
N GLN A 169 14.55 -8.44 -17.44
CA GLN A 169 14.88 -7.02 -17.47
C GLN A 169 14.74 -6.42 -16.08
N SER A 170 15.77 -5.72 -15.62
CA SER A 170 15.74 -5.02 -14.34
C SER A 170 14.80 -3.82 -14.39
N VAL A 171 14.06 -3.62 -13.30
CA VAL A 171 13.18 -2.48 -13.07
C VAL A 171 13.53 -1.87 -11.72
N THR A 172 13.81 -0.57 -11.71
CA THR A 172 13.84 0.23 -10.48
C THR A 172 12.66 1.16 -10.50
N ILE A 173 11.90 1.20 -9.41
CA ILE A 173 10.77 2.11 -9.23
C ILE A 173 11.21 3.22 -8.28
N GLN A 174 10.92 4.47 -8.63
CA GLN A 174 11.08 5.61 -7.75
C GLN A 174 9.71 6.15 -7.35
N PHE A 175 9.52 6.36 -6.05
CA PHE A 175 8.37 7.08 -5.50
C PHE A 175 8.84 8.41 -4.92
N VAL A 176 8.18 9.49 -5.29
CA VAL A 176 8.42 10.82 -4.69
C VAL A 176 7.15 11.22 -3.95
N LEU A 177 7.29 11.56 -2.67
CA LEU A 177 6.21 12.03 -1.82
C LEU A 177 6.40 13.49 -1.47
N GLN A 178 5.34 14.27 -1.60
CA GLN A 178 5.26 15.65 -1.17
C GLN A 178 4.05 15.84 -0.26
N ARG A 179 4.13 16.87 0.57
CA ARG A 179 3.03 17.31 1.43
C ARG A 179 2.75 18.80 1.27
N GLY A 180 1.59 19.25 1.70
CA GLY A 180 1.20 20.65 1.68
C GLY A 180 0.06 20.97 2.64
N PRO A 181 -0.23 22.26 2.85
CA PRO A 181 -1.30 22.70 3.74
C PRO A 181 -2.69 22.56 3.10
N SER A 182 -2.78 22.37 1.79
CA SER A 182 -4.04 22.26 1.04
C SER A 182 -3.93 21.24 -0.10
N SER A 183 -5.07 20.90 -0.70
CA SER A 183 -5.16 19.98 -1.86
C SER A 183 -4.43 20.47 -3.10
N THR A 184 -4.08 21.76 -3.17
CA THR A 184 -3.40 22.41 -4.30
C THR A 184 -1.97 22.86 -3.98
N GLY A 185 -1.50 22.67 -2.75
CA GLY A 185 -0.17 23.09 -2.30
C GLY A 185 -0.16 24.40 -1.51
N PRO A 186 1.00 25.10 -1.39
CA PRO A 186 2.30 24.75 -1.97
C PRO A 186 2.84 23.42 -1.45
N TRP A 187 3.70 22.77 -2.25
CA TRP A 187 4.18 21.41 -1.98
C TRP A 187 5.61 21.40 -1.48
N THR A 188 5.84 20.66 -0.38
CA THR A 188 7.14 20.45 0.24
C THR A 188 7.55 18.98 0.07
N PRO A 189 8.79 18.70 -0.40
CA PRO A 189 9.33 17.35 -0.44
C PRO A 189 9.31 16.70 0.95
N VAL A 190 8.83 15.45 1.01
CA VAL A 190 8.90 14.62 2.22
C VAL A 190 10.01 13.59 2.04
N THR A 191 9.97 12.83 0.95
CA THR A 191 10.92 11.75 0.72
C THR A 191 10.92 11.31 -0.74
N THR A 192 12.04 10.70 -1.16
CA THR A 192 12.18 9.97 -2.41
C THR A 192 12.67 8.57 -2.09
N LEU A 193 11.91 7.55 -2.47
CA LEU A 193 12.21 6.15 -2.23
C LEU A 193 12.49 5.44 -3.55
N ASN A 194 13.66 4.81 -3.66
CA ASN A 194 14.02 3.96 -4.80
C ASN A 194 13.90 2.49 -4.41
N VAL A 195 13.05 1.75 -5.12
CA VAL A 195 12.88 0.30 -5.00
C VAL A 195 13.68 -0.37 -6.11
N THR A 196 14.91 -0.77 -5.79
CA THR A 196 15.85 -1.42 -6.71
C THR A 196 15.68 -2.94 -6.69
N GLY A 197 16.30 -3.65 -7.63
CA GLY A 197 16.29 -5.12 -7.67
C GLY A 197 14.91 -5.71 -7.98
N GLY A 198 14.09 -4.96 -8.71
CA GLY A 198 12.90 -5.47 -9.37
C GLY A 198 13.25 -6.05 -10.74
N ALA A 199 12.40 -6.91 -11.28
CA ALA A 199 12.61 -7.49 -12.60
C ALA A 199 11.30 -7.87 -13.28
N THR A 200 11.29 -7.94 -14.62
CA THR A 200 10.16 -8.39 -15.42
C THR A 200 10.59 -9.23 -16.62
N TRP A 201 9.74 -10.18 -17.01
CA TRP A 201 9.93 -11.06 -18.16
C TRP A 201 8.56 -11.53 -18.67
N ARG A 202 8.50 -12.01 -19.90
CA ARG A 202 7.28 -12.66 -20.41
C ARG A 202 7.33 -14.16 -20.16
N THR A 203 6.17 -14.73 -19.88
CA THR A 203 5.96 -16.17 -19.74
C THR A 203 5.26 -16.75 -20.95
N VAL A 204 4.68 -15.89 -21.79
CA VAL A 204 4.01 -16.30 -23.01
C VAL A 204 5.01 -16.43 -24.15
N GLY A 205 4.95 -17.55 -24.83
CA GLY A 205 5.84 -17.91 -25.93
C GLY A 205 5.76 -19.39 -26.16
N VAL A 206 5.62 -19.80 -27.42
CA VAL A 206 5.77 -21.19 -27.85
C VAL A 206 6.36 -21.17 -29.26
N GLY A 207 7.46 -21.90 -29.46
CA GLY A 207 8.09 -22.09 -30.76
C GLY A 207 9.62 -22.08 -30.71
N TRP A 208 10.23 -22.70 -31.73
CA TRP A 208 11.68 -22.90 -31.88
C TRP A 208 12.50 -21.60 -31.96
N TRP A 209 11.84 -20.45 -32.12
CA TRP A 209 12.47 -19.17 -32.45
C TRP A 209 12.49 -18.14 -31.31
N ASN A 210 12.01 -18.48 -30.09
CA ASN A 210 11.97 -17.56 -28.94
C ASN A 210 11.33 -16.18 -29.24
N SER A 211 10.49 -16.06 -30.26
CA SER A 211 9.85 -14.79 -30.63
C SER A 211 8.69 -14.46 -29.68
N ASP A 212 8.34 -13.18 -29.60
CA ASP A 212 7.18 -12.72 -28.84
C ASP A 212 5.91 -12.98 -29.67
N PRO A 213 4.96 -13.80 -29.17
CA PRO A 213 3.72 -14.04 -29.89
C PRO A 213 2.74 -12.86 -29.82
N ILE A 214 3.03 -11.81 -29.05
CA ILE A 214 2.14 -10.66 -28.88
C ILE A 214 2.50 -9.54 -29.87
N ASN A 215 1.50 -9.15 -30.66
CA ASN A 215 1.57 -7.96 -31.48
C ASN A 215 1.07 -6.74 -30.69
N PHE A 216 1.98 -5.98 -30.09
CA PHE A 216 1.67 -4.76 -29.33
C PHE A 216 1.02 -3.65 -30.17
N ASN A 217 1.07 -3.71 -31.50
CA ASN A 217 0.43 -2.75 -32.39
C ASN A 217 -1.03 -3.11 -32.72
N SER A 218 -1.43 -4.36 -32.46
CA SER A 218 -2.81 -4.80 -32.61
C SER A 218 -3.54 -4.52 -31.30
N CYS A 219 -4.26 -3.39 -31.23
CA CYS A 219 -5.06 -2.99 -30.06
C CYS A 219 -6.32 -3.86 -29.84
N GLN A 220 -6.19 -5.17 -30.06
CA GLN A 220 -7.22 -6.18 -29.90
C GLN A 220 -6.72 -7.24 -28.93
N PRO A 221 -7.61 -7.85 -28.12
CA PRO A 221 -7.26 -8.98 -27.27
C PRO A 221 -6.65 -10.13 -28.09
N GLN A 222 -5.53 -10.68 -27.63
CA GLN A 222 -4.76 -11.73 -28.28
C GLN A 222 -4.58 -12.90 -27.31
N ASN A 223 -5.16 -14.06 -27.66
CA ASN A 223 -5.23 -15.28 -26.87
C ASN A 223 -5.98 -15.13 -25.52
N SER A 224 -7.23 -15.58 -25.53
CA SER A 224 -8.09 -15.72 -24.35
C SER A 224 -7.61 -16.87 -23.44
N SER A 225 -6.67 -16.58 -22.55
CA SER A 225 -6.59 -17.27 -21.27
C SER A 225 -7.07 -16.26 -20.22
N SER A 226 -8.28 -16.50 -19.72
CA SER A 226 -9.12 -15.66 -18.85
C SER A 226 -8.38 -14.67 -17.96
N ALA A 227 -8.73 -13.39 -18.11
CA ALA A 227 -8.40 -12.36 -17.13
C ALA A 227 -9.16 -12.67 -15.82
N ARG A 228 -8.43 -12.88 -14.73
CA ARG A 228 -9.00 -12.64 -13.40
C ARG A 228 -9.06 -11.12 -13.24
N GLN A 229 -10.16 -10.52 -13.69
CA GLN A 229 -10.48 -9.15 -13.30
C GLN A 229 -10.64 -9.14 -11.77
N ALA A 230 -9.98 -8.20 -11.10
CA ALA A 230 -10.32 -7.88 -9.74
C ALA A 230 -11.79 -7.43 -9.75
N ALA A 231 -12.64 -8.14 -8.99
CA ALA A 231 -14.02 -7.75 -8.83
C ALA A 231 -14.07 -6.35 -8.20
N PRO A 232 -14.96 -5.45 -8.65
CA PRO A 232 -15.25 -4.25 -7.88
C PRO A 232 -15.77 -4.68 -6.51
N GLU A 233 -15.18 -4.11 -5.47
CA GLU A 233 -15.62 -4.28 -4.09
C GLU A 233 -17.08 -3.81 -4.01
N SER A 234 -18.00 -4.74 -3.71
CA SER A 234 -19.39 -4.38 -3.47
C SER A 234 -19.44 -3.55 -2.20
N THR A 235 -19.63 -2.25 -2.35
CA THR A 235 -20.02 -1.37 -1.25
C THR A 235 -21.44 -1.75 -0.85
N SER A 236 -21.56 -2.71 0.06
CA SER A 236 -22.77 -2.89 0.86
C SER A 236 -22.79 -1.78 1.92
N ALA A 237 -23.15 -0.58 1.50
CA ALA A 237 -23.64 0.44 2.42
C ALA A 237 -25.16 0.25 2.49
N SER A 238 -25.61 -0.41 3.55
CA SER A 238 -27.03 -0.39 3.94
C SER A 238 -27.38 1.03 4.35
N GLU A 239 -28.12 1.76 3.52
CA GLU A 239 -28.81 2.98 3.94
C GLU A 239 -30.10 2.63 4.70
N PRO A 240 -30.37 3.25 5.85
CA PRO A 240 -31.64 3.11 6.54
C PRO A 240 -32.71 4.04 5.92
N THR A 241 -33.83 3.42 5.58
CA THR A 241 -35.23 3.89 5.53
C THR A 241 -35.51 5.39 5.64
N ALA A 242 -36.16 5.95 4.61
CA ALA A 242 -37.05 7.10 4.74
C ALA A 242 -38.48 6.70 4.36
N GLU A 243 -39.31 6.70 5.39
CA GLU A 243 -40.76 6.50 5.43
C GLU A 243 -41.48 7.51 4.51
N SER A 244 -42.32 7.00 3.61
CA SER A 244 -43.15 7.82 2.71
C SER A 244 -44.48 8.16 3.38
N ALA A 245 -44.69 9.42 3.74
CA ALA A 245 -45.99 9.96 4.13
C ALA A 245 -46.85 10.29 2.89
N PRO A 246 -48.20 10.20 2.98
CA PRO A 246 -49.08 10.24 1.82
C PRO A 246 -49.38 11.66 1.30
N THR A 247 -49.67 11.71 0.00
CA THR A 247 -49.97 12.89 -0.84
C THR A 247 -51.29 13.59 -0.44
N PRO A 248 -51.37 14.93 -0.42
CA PRO A 248 -52.64 15.63 -0.39
C PRO A 248 -53.26 15.72 -1.80
N SER A 249 -54.53 15.35 -1.89
CA SER A 249 -55.40 15.50 -3.07
C SER A 249 -55.71 16.97 -3.32
N ALA A 250 -55.34 17.48 -4.50
CA ALA A 250 -55.85 18.75 -5.02
C ALA A 250 -57.00 18.45 -5.99
N GLY A 251 -58.21 18.86 -5.61
CA GLY A 251 -59.34 18.99 -6.52
C GLY A 251 -59.48 20.44 -6.99
N THR A 252 -59.72 20.59 -8.29
CA THR A 252 -60.45 21.64 -9.03
C THR A 252 -60.20 21.35 -10.52
N GLY A 253 -61.14 21.32 -11.44
CA GLY A 253 -62.58 21.48 -11.44
C GLY A 253 -63.09 21.27 -12.88
N ASP A 254 -64.32 20.78 -12.99
CA ASP A 254 -65.40 21.21 -13.90
C ASP A 254 -66.70 20.52 -13.43
#